data_AF-A0A7J6BBS8-F1
#
_entry.id   AF-A0A7J6BBS8-F1
#
_cell.length_a   1.000
_cell.length_b   1.000
_cell.length_c   1.000
_cell.angle_alpha   90.00
_cell.angle_beta   90.00
_cell.angle_gamma   90.00
#
_symmetry.space_group_name_H-M   'P 1'
#
loop_
_entity.id
_entity.type
_entity.pdbx_description
1 polymer ?
#
loop_
_entity_poly.entity_id
_entity_poly.type
_entity_poly.pdbx_seq_one_letter_code
_entity_poly.pdbx_strand_id
1 'polypeptide(L)'
;MVSVKFWRTEKIPVQTTHTMFSTSLLLLLAAASYVHCEELTQPASMTVQPGQSLSINCKVSYSVTSYATFWIRQPAGKALEWIGFINSGGGAAYSDKLKNKFSISRNTATNTITIGGQNLQICKSHSDTE
;
A
#
# COMPACT_ATOMS: atom_id res chain seq x y z
N MET A 1 7.38 -14.96 9.64
CA MET A 1 6.75 -14.25 8.51
C MET A 1 6.99 -12.75 8.66
N VAL A 2 7.52 -12.06 7.65
CA VAL A 2 7.61 -10.59 7.65
C VAL A 2 6.34 -10.07 6.99
N SER A 3 5.51 -9.34 7.73
CA SER A 3 4.35 -8.66 7.14
C SER A 3 4.79 -7.31 6.60
N VAL A 4 4.77 -7.15 5.28
CA VAL A 4 4.95 -5.85 4.63
C VAL A 4 3.56 -5.28 4.37
N LYS A 5 3.26 -4.10 4.94
CA LYS A 5 1.95 -3.45 4.80
C LYS A 5 2.08 -2.18 3.95
N PHE A 6 1.07 -2.01 3.12
CA PHE A 6 0.82 -0.84 2.29
C PHE A 6 0.06 0.20 3.12
N TRP A 7 0.45 1.48 3.05
CA TRP A 7 -0.25 2.57 3.74
C TRP A 7 -0.36 3.81 2.83
N ARG A 8 -1.53 4.46 2.84
CA ARG A 8 -1.86 5.63 2.01
C ARG A 8 -2.40 6.79 2.86
N THR A 9 -2.13 8.02 2.43
CA THR A 9 -2.80 9.26 2.85
C THR A 9 -3.94 9.62 1.89
N GLU A 10 -5.19 9.72 2.35
CA GLU A 10 -6.35 10.18 1.57
C GLU A 10 -6.32 11.71 1.35
N LYS A 11 -6.73 12.19 0.17
CA LYS A 11 -7.20 13.58 -0.01
C LYS A 11 -8.72 13.55 -0.10
N ILE A 12 -9.38 14.41 0.68
CA ILE A 12 -10.84 14.59 0.66
C ILE A 12 -11.22 15.37 -0.62
N PRO A 13 -12.04 14.83 -1.53
CA PRO A 13 -12.60 15.62 -2.62
C PRO A 13 -13.98 16.18 -2.20
N VAL A 14 -14.09 17.50 -2.13
CA VAL A 14 -15.40 18.20 -2.10
C VAL A 14 -15.84 18.36 -3.55
N GLN A 15 -16.97 17.76 -3.93
CA GLN A 15 -17.58 17.96 -5.25
C GLN A 15 -19.02 18.45 -5.07
N THR A 16 -19.27 19.67 -5.54
CA THR A 16 -20.58 20.31 -5.61
C THR A 16 -21.07 20.23 -7.05
N THR A 17 -22.20 19.56 -7.30
CA THR A 17 -22.85 19.55 -8.62
C THR A 17 -24.33 19.85 -8.47
N HIS A 18 -24.79 20.90 -9.14
CA HIS A 18 -26.21 21.27 -9.23
C HIS A 18 -26.85 20.59 -10.45
N THR A 19 -27.89 19.77 -10.22
CA THR A 19 -28.86 19.41 -11.26
C THR A 19 -30.25 19.20 -10.65
N MET A 20 -31.26 19.80 -11.29
CA MET A 20 -32.65 19.86 -10.87
C MET A 20 -33.38 18.53 -11.09
N PHE A 21 -33.67 17.81 -10.00
CA PHE A 21 -34.72 16.80 -9.91
C PHE A 21 -35.53 17.04 -8.62
N SER A 22 -36.70 16.41 -8.47
CA SER A 22 -37.61 16.60 -7.33
C SER A 22 -36.86 16.56 -6.00
N THR A 23 -36.97 17.63 -5.20
CA THR A 23 -36.18 17.84 -3.96
C THR A 23 -36.31 16.67 -2.99
N SER A 24 -37.49 16.06 -2.91
CA SER A 24 -37.75 14.88 -2.07
C SER A 24 -37.01 13.63 -2.54
N LEU A 25 -36.82 13.44 -3.85
CA LEU A 25 -36.08 12.32 -4.41
C LEU A 25 -34.56 12.55 -4.31
N LEU A 26 -34.11 13.79 -4.48
CA LEU A 26 -32.70 14.18 -4.25
C LEU A 26 -32.28 13.99 -2.78
N LEU A 27 -33.13 14.32 -1.81
CA LEU A 27 -32.83 14.14 -0.39
C LEU A 27 -32.64 12.66 0.00
N LEU A 28 -33.47 11.77 -0.55
CA LEU A 28 -33.37 10.32 -0.35
C LEU A 28 -32.13 9.72 -1.03
N LEU A 29 -31.78 10.20 -2.23
CA LEU A 29 -30.56 9.79 -2.94
C LEU A 29 -29.28 10.40 -2.34
N ALA A 30 -29.35 11.60 -1.75
CA ALA A 30 -28.23 12.25 -1.06
C ALA A 30 -27.87 11.56 0.26
N ALA A 31 -28.83 10.86 0.89
CA ALA A 31 -28.58 10.02 2.06
C ALA A 31 -27.87 8.69 1.71
N ALA A 32 -27.91 8.27 0.44
CA ALA A 32 -27.04 7.23 -0.08
C ALA A 32 -25.67 7.84 -0.37
N SER A 33 -24.92 8.16 0.69
CA SER A 33 -23.54 8.62 0.63
C SER A 33 -22.74 7.78 -0.35
N TYR A 34 -22.11 8.45 -1.32
CA TYR A 34 -21.23 7.82 -2.30
C TYR A 34 -20.01 7.25 -1.56
N VAL A 35 -20.03 5.94 -1.28
CA VAL A 35 -18.86 5.23 -0.75
C VAL A 35 -17.93 4.95 -1.94
N HIS A 36 -16.83 5.68 -2.02
CA HIS A 36 -15.78 5.40 -3.01
C HIS A 36 -14.85 4.31 -2.46
N CYS A 37 -15.01 3.08 -2.94
CA CYS A 37 -14.10 1.99 -2.60
C CYS A 37 -12.93 1.98 -3.57
N GLU A 38 -11.72 1.90 -3.05
CA GLU A 38 -10.53 1.65 -3.85
C GLU A 38 -10.01 0.23 -3.61
N GLU A 39 -9.61 -0.44 -4.70
CA GLU A 39 -9.14 -1.81 -4.67
C GLU A 39 -7.61 -1.86 -4.62
N LEU A 40 -7.08 -2.76 -3.79
CA LEU A 40 -5.67 -3.11 -3.74
C LEU A 40 -5.51 -4.61 -3.92
N THR A 41 -4.82 -5.01 -4.97
CA THR A 41 -4.52 -6.42 -5.27
C THR A 41 -3.05 -6.70 -4.96
N GLN A 42 -2.82 -7.55 -3.96
CA GLN A 42 -1.50 -8.08 -3.61
C GLN A 42 -1.65 -9.50 -3.03
N PRO A 43 -0.58 -10.32 -3.01
CA PRO A 43 -0.63 -11.61 -2.34
C PRO A 43 -1.03 -11.48 -0.87
N ALA A 44 -1.94 -12.33 -0.39
CA ALA A 44 -2.37 -12.32 1.02
C ALA A 44 -1.21 -12.68 1.98
N SER A 45 -0.34 -13.58 1.54
CA SER A 45 0.87 -13.98 2.24
C SER A 45 1.94 -14.40 1.24
N MET A 46 3.20 -14.22 1.61
CA MET A 46 4.33 -14.74 0.85
C MET A 46 5.35 -15.32 1.82
N THR A 47 5.83 -16.52 1.49
CA THR A 47 6.95 -17.15 2.19
C THR A 47 8.10 -17.24 1.20
N VAL A 48 9.24 -16.68 1.58
CA VAL A 48 10.48 -16.73 0.78
C VAL A 48 11.54 -17.46 1.59
N GLN A 49 12.35 -18.27 0.89
CA GLN A 49 13.47 -18.95 1.53
C GLN A 49 14.60 -17.95 1.88
N PRO A 50 15.43 -18.26 2.88
CA PRO A 50 16.56 -17.39 3.25
C PRO A 50 17.50 -17.18 2.06
N GLY A 51 17.96 -15.94 1.90
CA GLY A 51 18.83 -15.57 0.77
C GLY A 51 18.10 -15.38 -0.57
N GLN A 52 16.83 -15.77 -0.68
CA GLN A 52 16.01 -15.45 -1.85
C GLN A 52 15.54 -13.99 -1.82
N SER A 53 15.24 -13.46 -3.00
CA SER A 53 14.65 -12.13 -3.15
C SER A 53 13.14 -12.19 -2.98
N LEU A 54 12.58 -11.16 -2.37
CA LEU A 54 11.14 -10.91 -2.28
C LEU A 54 10.76 -9.83 -3.29
N SER A 55 9.65 -10.02 -3.99
CA SER A 55 9.02 -8.99 -4.80
C SER A 55 7.52 -9.00 -4.53
N ILE A 56 6.99 -7.88 -4.04
CA ILE A 56 5.55 -7.69 -3.82
C ILE A 56 5.07 -6.66 -4.83
N ASN A 57 4.11 -7.05 -5.66
CA ASN A 57 3.40 -6.15 -6.55
C ASN A 57 2.06 -5.80 -5.93
N CYS A 58 1.81 -4.51 -5.75
CA CYS A 58 0.53 -3.97 -5.34
C CYS A 58 -0.10 -3.25 -6.52
N LYS A 59 -1.10 -3.86 -7.15
CA LYS A 59 -1.92 -3.21 -8.17
C LYS A 59 -3.05 -2.47 -7.49
N VAL A 60 -3.32 -1.26 -7.93
CA VAL A 60 -4.36 -0.42 -7.34
C VAL A 60 -5.37 0.07 -8.38
N SER A 61 -6.62 0.28 -7.97
CA SER A 61 -7.69 0.75 -8.87
C SER A 61 -7.60 2.24 -9.22
N TYR A 62 -6.77 3.00 -8.49
CA TYR A 62 -6.57 4.44 -8.67
C TYR A 62 -5.24 4.74 -9.39
N SER A 63 -5.04 5.99 -9.79
CA SER A 63 -3.75 6.41 -10.35
C SER A 63 -2.66 6.48 -9.28
N VAL A 64 -1.59 5.72 -9.47
CA VAL A 64 -0.39 5.75 -8.61
C VAL A 64 0.36 7.09 -8.64
N THR A 65 -0.08 8.05 -9.44
CA THR A 65 0.40 9.45 -9.46
C THR A 65 -0.43 10.39 -8.58
N SER A 66 -1.56 9.93 -8.03
CA SER A 66 -2.43 10.78 -7.21
C SER A 66 -1.93 10.97 -5.78
N TYR A 67 -1.21 9.97 -5.24
CA TYR A 67 -0.84 9.92 -3.82
C TYR A 67 0.57 9.38 -3.60
N ALA A 68 1.16 9.74 -2.46
CA ALA A 68 2.33 9.05 -1.96
C ALA A 68 1.93 7.68 -1.38
N THR A 69 2.83 6.71 -1.51
CA THR A 69 2.65 5.35 -1.00
C THR A 69 3.76 5.00 -0.05
N PHE A 70 3.40 4.54 1.15
CA PHE A 70 4.33 4.19 2.22
C PHE A 70 4.39 2.68 2.41
N TRP A 71 5.59 2.19 2.66
CA TRP A 71 5.88 0.79 2.94
C TRP A 71 6.41 0.65 4.36
N ILE A 72 5.76 -0.22 5.13
CA ILE A 72 6.17 -0.59 6.50
C ILE A 72 6.31 -2.11 6.57
N ARG A 73 7.20 -2.59 7.44
CA ARG A 73 7.30 -4.01 7.77
C ARG A 73 7.09 -4.24 9.25
N GLN A 74 6.59 -5.43 9.58
CA GLN A 74 6.53 -5.92 10.95
C GLN A 74 7.26 -7.26 11.04
N PRO A 75 8.48 -7.30 11.60
CA PRO A 75 9.09 -8.55 11.98
C PRO A 75 8.32 -9.21 13.13
N ALA A 76 8.29 -10.55 13.16
CA ALA A 76 7.63 -11.30 14.24
C ALA A 76 8.18 -10.89 15.61
N GLY A 77 7.27 -10.57 16.54
CA GLY A 77 7.62 -10.12 17.90
C GLY A 77 8.24 -8.71 17.98
N LYS A 78 8.22 -7.92 16.90
CA LYS A 78 8.78 -6.56 16.87
C LYS A 78 7.75 -5.50 16.47
N ALA A 79 8.07 -4.25 16.78
CA ALA A 79 7.30 -3.08 16.36
C ALA A 79 7.31 -2.89 14.83
N LEU A 80 6.40 -2.05 14.34
CA LEU A 80 6.39 -1.63 12.95
C LEU A 80 7.67 -0.84 12.62
N GLU A 81 8.31 -1.17 11.51
CA GLU A 81 9.49 -0.48 11.00
C GLU A 81 9.17 0.11 9.63
N TRP A 82 9.36 1.41 9.47
CA TRP A 82 9.19 2.08 8.19
C TRP A 82 10.33 1.72 7.22
N ILE A 83 9.97 1.31 6.00
CA ILE A 83 10.93 0.97 4.94
C ILE A 83 11.23 2.19 4.07
N GLY A 84 10.18 2.83 3.57
CA GLY A 84 10.30 3.85 2.53
C GLY A 84 8.96 4.37 2.05
N PHE A 85 8.99 5.36 1.18
CA PHE A 85 7.82 5.81 0.44
C PHE A 85 8.21 6.19 -1.00
N ILE A 86 7.23 6.20 -1.90
CA ILE A 86 7.32 6.82 -3.22
C ILE A 86 6.23 7.89 -3.35
N ASN A 87 6.59 9.11 -3.74
CA ASN A 87 5.65 10.21 -3.89
C ASN A 87 4.91 10.17 -5.24
N SER A 88 3.89 11.02 -5.38
CA SER A 88 3.12 11.20 -6.62
C SER A 88 3.99 11.56 -7.85
N GLY A 89 5.11 12.26 -7.64
CA GLY A 89 6.10 12.58 -8.67
C GLY A 89 7.06 11.43 -9.03
N GLY A 90 7.05 10.33 -8.26
CA GLY A 90 7.96 9.18 -8.45
C GLY A 90 9.28 9.26 -7.67
N GLY A 91 9.49 10.32 -6.89
CA GLY A 91 10.63 10.41 -5.97
C GLY A 91 10.45 9.44 -4.79
N ALA A 92 11.50 8.70 -4.46
CA ALA A 92 11.50 7.71 -3.39
C ALA A 92 12.46 8.10 -2.26
N ALA A 93 12.06 7.81 -1.02
CA ALA A 93 12.90 7.94 0.16
C ALA A 93 12.81 6.66 1.00
N TYR A 94 13.87 6.37 1.74
CA TYR A 94 14.03 5.13 2.50
C TYR A 94 14.48 5.42 3.93
N SER A 95 14.21 4.51 4.86
CA SER A 95 14.79 4.59 6.19
C SER A 95 16.30 4.28 6.13
N ASP A 96 17.09 4.98 6.94
CA ASP A 96 18.55 4.81 6.94
C ASP A 96 18.99 3.38 7.19
N LYS A 97 18.22 2.64 8.00
CA LYS A 97 18.49 1.24 8.34
C LYS A 97 18.20 0.27 7.19
N LEU A 98 17.31 0.62 6.27
CA LEU A 98 16.75 -0.31 5.27
C LEU A 98 16.97 0.11 3.82
N LYS A 99 17.53 1.31 3.56
CA LYS A 99 17.81 1.85 2.21
C LYS A 99 18.64 0.95 1.30
N ASN A 100 19.49 0.09 1.87
CA ASN A 100 20.32 -0.85 1.10
C ASN A 100 19.71 -2.27 1.00
N LYS A 101 18.49 -2.47 1.53
CA LYS A 101 17.83 -3.79 1.58
C LYS A 101 16.58 -3.87 0.72
N PHE A 102 15.95 -2.73 0.46
CA PHE A 102 14.70 -2.65 -0.29
C PHE A 102 14.80 -1.63 -1.42
N SER A 103 14.02 -1.87 -2.48
CA SER A 103 13.83 -0.95 -3.59
C SER A 103 12.33 -0.79 -3.85
N ILE A 104 11.87 0.44 -4.07
CA ILE A 104 10.49 0.77 -4.39
C ILE A 104 10.44 1.30 -5.83
N SER A 105 9.56 0.74 -6.65
CA SER A 105 9.32 1.19 -8.01
C SER A 105 7.83 1.33 -8.29
N ARG A 106 7.50 2.05 -9.37
CA ARG A 106 6.13 2.35 -9.75
C ARG A 106 5.97 2.26 -11.25
N ASN A 107 4.88 1.61 -11.68
CA ASN A 107 4.42 1.57 -13.05
C ASN A 107 3.07 2.32 -13.16
N THR A 108 3.08 3.46 -13.84
CA THR A 108 1.89 4.30 -14.05
C THR A 108 0.96 3.76 -15.14
N ALA A 109 1.47 2.96 -16.08
CA ALA A 109 0.64 2.36 -17.13
C ALA A 109 -0.28 1.27 -16.57
N THR A 110 0.16 0.56 -15.53
CA THR A 110 -0.59 -0.55 -14.91
C THR A 110 -1.10 -0.23 -13.51
N ASN A 111 -0.90 1.00 -13.03
CA ASN A 111 -1.18 1.42 -11.65
C ASN A 111 -0.65 0.42 -10.62
N THR A 112 0.64 0.09 -10.73
CA THR A 112 1.30 -0.89 -9.87
C THR A 112 2.46 -0.26 -9.12
N ILE A 113 2.56 -0.56 -7.83
CA ILE A 113 3.71 -0.20 -7.00
C ILE A 113 4.36 -1.49 -6.53
N THR A 114 5.66 -1.60 -6.76
CA THR A 114 6.43 -2.80 -6.45
C THR A 114 7.44 -2.47 -5.35
N ILE A 115 7.54 -3.36 -4.36
CA ILE A 115 8.65 -3.37 -3.42
C ILE A 115 9.45 -4.66 -3.56
N GLY A 116 10.74 -4.50 -3.85
CA GLY A 116 11.72 -5.59 -3.89
C GLY A 116 12.59 -5.58 -2.65
N GLY A 117 12.99 -6.75 -2.17
CA GLY A 117 13.97 -6.90 -1.08
C GLY A 117 14.88 -8.11 -1.28
N GLN A 118 16.12 -8.02 -0.80
CA GLN A 118 17.13 -9.07 -0.95
C GLN A 118 17.66 -9.54 0.42
N ASN A 119 18.18 -10.77 0.48
CA ASN A 119 18.83 -11.34 1.67
C ASN A 119 17.96 -11.23 2.94
N LEU A 120 16.67 -11.55 2.81
CA LEU A 120 15.77 -11.54 3.96
C LEU A 120 16.15 -12.68 4.91
N GLN A 121 16.38 -12.33 6.18
CA GLN A 121 16.71 -13.28 7.24
C GLN A 121 15.45 -14.00 7.73
N ILE A 122 15.63 -15.23 8.22
CA ILE A 122 14.57 -16.05 8.81
C ILE A 122 13.92 -15.30 9.98
N CYS A 123 12.59 -15.25 10.00
CA CYS A 123 11.86 -15.03 11.25
C CYS A 123 11.80 -16.37 11.97
N LYS A 124 12.37 -16.51 13.16
CA LYS A 124 12.06 -17.67 14.01
C LYS A 124 10.57 -17.61 14.35
N SER A 125 9.83 -18.66 14.00
CA SER A 125 8.47 -18.83 14.49
C SER A 125 8.55 -19.11 15.99
N HIS A 126 7.61 -18.63 16.78
CA HIS A 126 7.49 -19.06 18.18
C HIS A 126 7.17 -20.57 18.30
N SER A 127 6.78 -21.21 17.20
CA SER A 127 6.47 -22.64 17.09
C SER A 127 7.67 -23.54 16.75
N ASP A 128 8.89 -23.00 16.63
CA ASP A 128 10.11 -23.80 16.35
C ASP A 128 10.92 -24.07 17.63
N THR A 129 10.27 -24.15 18.78
CA THR A 129 10.88 -24.53 20.07
C THR A 129 9.94 -25.47 20.82
N GLU A 130 9.77 -26.67 20.28
CA GLU A 130 9.59 -27.90 21.07
C GLU A 130 10.11 -29.10 20.26
#